data_AF-A0A918EG29-F1
#
_entry.id   AF-A0A918EG29-F1
#
_cell.length_a   1.000
_cell.length_b   1.000
_cell.length_c   1.000
_cell.angle_alpha   90.00
_cell.angle_beta   90.00
_cell.angle_gamma   90.00
#
_symmetry.space_group_name_H-M   'P 1'
#
loop_
_entity.id
_entity.type
_entity.pdbx_description
1 polymer ?
#
loop_
_entity_poly.entity_id
_entity_poly.type
_entity_poly.pdbx_seq_one_letter_code
_entity_poly.pdbx_strand_id
1 'polypeptide(L)'
;MGGLLLAAGLDTTADMIALGTFALLRHPDPAEFTDPDALDPRRAASGHLGFGHGPHLCPGHHLARVEMHVTSTALVPRFPGLRLAVPPRMTSRCGQERASTG
;
A
#
# COMPACT_ATOMS: atom_id res chain seq x y z
N MET A 1 -6.24 -25.59 -18.59
CA MET A 1 -5.32 -24.45 -18.37
C MET A 1 -6.08 -23.17 -18.01
N GLY A 2 -7.02 -22.69 -18.83
CA GLY A 2 -7.77 -21.44 -18.56
C GLY A 2 -8.59 -21.42 -17.25
N GLY A 3 -9.27 -22.52 -16.91
CA GLY A 3 -10.04 -22.62 -15.66
C GLY A 3 -9.19 -22.55 -14.39
N LEU A 4 -7.93 -22.99 -14.45
CA LEU A 4 -7.00 -22.99 -13.32
C LEU A 4 -6.50 -21.56 -13.02
N LEU A 5 -6.25 -20.77 -14.06
CA LEU A 5 -5.87 -19.36 -13.94
C LEU A 5 -7.04 -18.50 -13.42
N LEU A 6 -8.26 -18.75 -13.91
CA LEU A 6 -9.48 -18.10 -13.41
C LEU A 6 -9.72 -18.42 -11.93
N ALA A 7 -9.53 -19.67 -11.51
CA ALA A 7 -9.66 -20.07 -10.12
C ALA A 7 -8.63 -19.37 -9.22
N ALA A 8 -7.35 -19.34 -9.62
CA ALA A 8 -6.30 -18.66 -8.87
C ALA A 8 -6.54 -17.14 -8.76
N GLY A 9 -7.05 -16.52 -9.83
CA GLY A 9 -7.43 -15.10 -9.81
C GLY A 9 -8.61 -14.82 -8.89
N LEU A 10 -9.63 -15.69 -8.90
CA LEU A 10 -10.79 -15.58 -8.02
C LEU A 10 -10.40 -15.74 -6.55
N ASP A 11 -9.51 -16.67 -6.23
CA ASP A 11 -8.99 -16.93 -4.88
C ASP A 11 -8.33 -15.67 -4.29
N THR A 12 -7.45 -15.04 -5.07
CA THR A 12 -6.79 -13.78 -4.68
C THR A 12 -7.80 -12.63 -4.52
N THR A 13 -8.80 -12.56 -5.41
CA THR A 13 -9.85 -11.53 -5.36
C THR A 13 -10.74 -11.69 -4.14
N ALA A 14 -11.16 -12.92 -3.86
CA ALA A 14 -11.98 -13.26 -2.70
C ALA A 14 -11.24 -12.95 -1.39
N ASP A 15 -9.95 -13.29 -1.32
CA ASP A 15 -9.11 -13.01 -0.16
C ASP A 15 -8.98 -11.49 0.08
N MET A 16 -8.77 -10.69 -0.97
CA MET A 16 -8.72 -9.23 -0.84
C MET A 16 -10.05 -8.61 -0.38
N ILE A 17 -11.19 -9.11 -0.88
CA ILE A 17 -12.52 -8.65 -0.44
C ILE A 17 -12.77 -9.06 1.03
N ALA A 18 -12.43 -10.29 1.39
CA ALA A 18 -12.56 -10.79 2.75
C ALA A 18 -11.67 -9.99 3.72
N LEU A 19 -10.45 -9.65 3.30
CA LEU A 19 -9.52 -8.83 4.07
C LEU A 19 -10.05 -7.42 4.29
N GLY A 20 -10.60 -6.78 3.25
CA GLY A 20 -11.26 -5.48 3.36
C GLY A 20 -12.45 -5.51 4.32
N THR A 21 -13.28 -6.55 4.21
CA THR A 21 -14.43 -6.75 5.11
C THR A 21 -13.97 -6.99 6.56
N PHE A 22 -12.95 -7.80 6.76
CA PHE A 22 -12.36 -8.05 8.08
C PHE A 22 -11.81 -6.77 8.71
N ALA A 23 -11.10 -5.93 7.94
CA ALA A 23 -10.59 -4.65 8.42
C ALA A 23 -11.73 -3.73 8.88
N LEU A 24 -12.81 -3.63 8.09
CA LEU A 24 -13.99 -2.84 8.45
C LEU A 24 -14.69 -3.35 9.72
N LEU A 25 -14.72 -4.67 9.94
CA LEU A 25 -15.34 -5.27 11.13
C LEU A 25 -14.44 -5.18 12.38
N ARG A 26 -13.12 -5.28 12.22
CA ARG A 26 -12.14 -5.23 13.32
C ARG A 26 -11.87 -3.82 13.79
N HIS A 27 -11.95 -2.85 12.89
CA HIS A 27 -11.65 -1.45 13.14
C HIS A 27 -12.86 -0.59 12.78
N PRO A 28 -14.01 -0.82 13.44
CA PRO A 28 -15.24 -0.07 13.17
C PRO A 28 -15.11 1.41 13.58
N ASP A 29 -14.15 1.72 14.45
CA ASP A 29 -13.74 3.07 14.80
C ASP A 29 -12.53 3.48 13.93
N PRO A 30 -12.61 4.58 13.16
CA PRO A 30 -11.47 5.10 12.39
C PRO A 30 -10.25 5.45 13.26
N ALA A 31 -10.36 5.48 14.59
CA ALA A 31 -9.30 5.84 15.52
C ALA A 31 -8.22 4.77 15.79
N GLU A 32 -8.31 3.56 15.22
CA GLU A 32 -7.30 2.52 15.45
C GLU A 32 -5.89 2.97 15.06
N PHE A 33 -5.80 3.74 13.97
CA PHE A 33 -4.62 4.52 13.63
C PHE A 33 -4.89 5.98 13.98
N THR A 34 -4.21 6.50 14.99
CA THR A 34 -4.28 7.94 15.30
C THR A 34 -3.81 8.74 14.10
N ASP A 35 -4.65 9.66 13.60
CA ASP A 35 -4.39 10.50 12.42
C ASP A 35 -4.03 9.65 11.18
N PRO A 36 -4.99 8.88 10.61
CA PRO A 36 -4.73 7.93 9.54
C PRO A 36 -4.26 8.60 8.24
N ASP A 37 -4.62 9.87 8.04
CA ASP A 37 -4.24 10.66 6.87
C ASP A 37 -2.83 11.25 6.99
N ALA A 38 -2.27 11.33 8.20
CA ALA A 38 -0.90 11.76 8.41
C ALA A 38 0.12 10.65 8.11
N LEU A 39 1.07 10.98 7.23
CA LEU A 39 2.26 10.17 7.01
C LEU A 39 3.26 10.41 8.15
N ASP A 40 3.26 9.53 9.16
CA ASP A 40 4.30 9.48 10.20
C ASP A 40 5.19 8.23 10.03
N PRO A 41 6.42 8.38 9.47
CA PRO A 41 7.35 7.26 9.29
C PRO A 41 7.84 6.63 10.59
N ARG A 42 7.64 7.30 11.73
CA ARG A 42 8.06 6.82 13.05
C ARG A 42 6.94 6.08 13.79
N ARG A 43 5.73 6.06 13.24
CA ARG A 43 4.59 5.35 13.83
C ARG A 43 4.92 3.88 14.00
N ALA A 44 4.74 3.35 15.21
CA ALA A 44 4.79 1.92 15.47
C ALA A 44 3.50 1.24 14.95
N ALA A 45 3.34 1.19 13.63
CA ALA A 45 2.20 0.57 12.97
C ALA A 45 2.50 -0.91 12.67
N SER A 46 2.07 -1.81 13.56
CA SER A 46 2.00 -3.24 13.28
C SER A 46 0.64 -3.61 12.69
N GLY A 47 0.60 -4.51 11.71
CA GLY A 47 -0.67 -5.05 11.19
C GLY A 47 -1.28 -4.33 9.99
N HIS A 48 -0.55 -3.43 9.33
CA HIS A 48 -1.02 -2.82 8.08
C HIS A 48 -1.20 -3.88 6.98
N LEU A 49 -2.23 -3.71 6.15
CA LEU A 49 -2.63 -4.70 5.15
C LEU A 49 -2.07 -4.40 3.74
N GLY A 50 -1.15 -3.44 3.63
CA GLY A 50 -0.58 -2.99 2.34
C GLY A 50 0.18 -4.04 1.52
N PHE A 51 0.56 -5.17 2.12
CA PHE A 51 1.15 -6.32 1.41
C PHE A 51 0.19 -7.52 1.33
N GLY A 52 -1.08 -7.36 1.73
CA GLY A 52 -2.00 -8.47 1.96
C GLY A 52 -1.75 -9.20 3.28
N HIS A 53 -2.43 -10.32 3.48
CA HIS A 53 -2.32 -11.18 4.66
C HIS A 53 -2.55 -12.65 4.27
N GLY A 54 -2.16 -13.60 5.13
CA GLY A 54 -2.50 -15.01 4.93
C GLY A 54 -1.82 -15.66 3.71
N PRO A 55 -2.48 -16.63 3.06
CA PRO A 55 -1.92 -17.40 1.94
C PRO A 55 -1.51 -16.57 0.72
N HIS A 56 -2.14 -15.40 0.53
CA HIS A 56 -1.83 -14.47 -0.57
C HIS A 56 -1.01 -13.27 -0.13
N LEU A 57 -0.37 -13.33 1.05
CA LEU A 57 0.63 -12.35 1.46
C LEU A 57 1.65 -12.16 0.32
N CYS A 58 1.92 -10.90 -0.02
CA CYS A 58 2.84 -10.52 -1.09
C CYS A 58 4.17 -11.28 -0.92
N PRO A 59 4.57 -12.12 -1.88
CA PRO A 59 5.82 -12.90 -1.76
C PRO A 59 7.06 -12.00 -1.62
N GLY A 60 6.98 -10.78 -2.16
CA GLY A 60 8.04 -9.78 -2.12
C GLY A 60 8.06 -8.91 -0.86
N HIS A 61 7.20 -9.13 0.14
CA HIS A 61 7.05 -8.19 1.25
C HIS A 61 8.35 -7.97 2.06
N HIS A 62 9.18 -9.00 2.23
CA HIS A 62 10.47 -8.88 2.91
C HIS A 62 11.48 -8.09 2.08
N LEU A 63 11.56 -8.36 0.77
CA LEU A 63 12.46 -7.66 -0.14
C LEU A 63 12.06 -6.17 -0.22
N ALA A 64 10.79 -5.88 -0.44
CA ALA A 64 10.27 -4.52 -0.51
C ALA A 64 10.59 -3.70 0.76
N ARG A 65 10.55 -4.34 1.95
CA ARG A 65 10.94 -3.68 3.20
C ARG A 65 12.43 -3.36 3.27
N VAL A 66 13.30 -4.27 2.83
CA VAL A 66 14.74 -4.03 2.76
C VAL A 66 15.05 -2.91 1.75
N GLU A 67 14.47 -2.99 0.56
CA GLU A 67 14.64 -1.98 -0.49
C GLU A 67 14.18 -0.59 -0.02
N MET A 68 13.02 -0.50 0.63
CA MET A 68 12.52 0.76 1.20
C MET A 68 13.44 1.30 2.28
N HIS A 69 13.99 0.43 3.15
CA HIS A 69 14.93 0.84 4.18
C HIS A 69 16.24 1.37 3.60
N VAL A 70 16.86 0.63 2.68
CA VAL A 70 18.09 1.05 2.00
C VAL A 70 17.86 2.34 1.21
N THR A 71 16.77 2.41 0.46
CA THR A 71 16.45 3.59 -0.35
C THR A 71 16.24 4.82 0.54
N SER A 72 15.46 4.73 1.61
CA SER A 72 15.21 5.88 2.49
C SER A 72 16.48 6.37 3.21
N THR A 73 17.31 5.44 3.70
CA THR A 73 18.55 5.75 4.43
C THR A 73 19.68 6.23 3.51
N ALA A 74 19.68 5.88 2.22
CA ALA A 74 20.67 6.34 1.25
C ALA A 74 20.22 7.59 0.48
N LEU A 75 18.98 7.62 -0.02
CA LEU A 75 18.49 8.66 -0.93
C LEU A 75 18.33 10.00 -0.23
N VAL A 76 17.68 10.03 0.94
CA VAL A 76 17.36 11.28 1.64
C VAL A 76 18.62 12.03 2.08
N PRO A 77 19.63 11.38 2.70
CA PRO A 77 20.88 12.07 3.04
C PRO A 77 21.70 12.45 1.80
N ARG A 78 21.66 11.65 0.73
CA ARG A 78 22.44 11.90 -0.49
C ARG A 78 21.92 13.07 -1.32
N PHE A 79 20.61 13.33 -1.27
CA PHE A 79 19.94 14.38 -2.04
C PHE A 79 18.95 15.18 -1.16
N PRO A 80 19.44 15.99 -0.21
CA PRO A 80 18.59 16.71 0.74
C PRO A 80 17.69 17.77 0.09
N GLY A 81 18.05 18.23 -1.12
CA GLY A 81 17.25 19.16 -1.91
C GLY A 81 16.35 18.48 -2.95
N LEU A 82 16.09 17.17 -2.86
CA LEU A 82 15.23 16.46 -3.80
C LEU A 82 13.81 17.05 -3.76
N ARG A 83 13.31 17.47 -4.92
CA ARG A 83 11.98 18.04 -5.11
C ARG A 83 11.39 17.54 -6.42
N LEU A 84 10.06 17.51 -6.52
CA LEU A 84 9.38 17.22 -7.77
C LEU A 84 9.83 18.21 -8.85
N ALA A 85 10.17 17.69 -10.03
CA ALA A 85 10.59 18.52 -11.17
C ALA A 85 9.42 19.36 -11.73
N VAL A 86 8.18 18.95 -11.43
CA VAL A 86 6.93 19.59 -11.86
C VAL A 86 5.97 19.71 -10.68
N PRO A 87 4.96 20.59 -10.74
CA PRO A 87 3.89 20.63 -9.74
C PRO A 87 3.18 19.26 -9.59
N PRO A 88 2.73 18.86 -8.38
CA PRO A 88 2.13 17.54 -8.14
C PRO A 88 0.95 17.20 -9.08
N ARG A 89 0.11 18.20 -9.42
CA ARG A 89 -1.01 18.03 -10.35
C ARG A 89 -0.61 17.58 -11.77
N MET A 90 0.68 17.70 -12.11
CA MET A 90 1.24 17.39 -13.42
C MET A 90 1.99 16.05 -13.43
N THR A 91 2.10 15.34 -12.30
CA THR A 91 2.66 13.98 -12.30
C THR A 91 1.63 13.01 -12.90
N SER A 92 2.02 12.24 -13.91
CA SER A 92 1.17 11.17 -14.45
C SER A 92 1.03 10.07 -13.40
N ARG A 93 -0.20 9.80 -12.97
CA ARG A 93 -0.48 8.61 -12.17
C ARG A 93 -0.71 7.46 -13.14
N CYS A 94 0.23 6.52 -13.18
CA CYS A 94 0.00 5.28 -13.91
C CYS A 94 -1.17 4.52 -13.23
N GLY A 95 -2.29 4.38 -13.93
CA GLY A 95 -3.46 3.61 -13.45
C GLY A 95 -4.48 4.34 -12.56
N GLN A 96 -4.35 5.65 -12.33
CA GLN A 96 -5.38 6.45 -11.65
C GLN A 96 -5.92 7.52 -12.59
N GLU A 97 -6.89 7.12 -13.42
CA GLU A 97 -7.77 8.06 -14.10
C GLU A 97 -8.56 8.84 -13.03
N ARG A 98 -8.59 10.15 -13.24
CA ARG A 98 -9.15 11.17 -12.35
C ARG A 98 -10.54 10.79 -11.81
N ALA A 99 -10.64 10.46 -10.52
CA ALA A 99 -11.81 10.84 -9.75
C ALA A 99 -11.68 12.34 -9.41
N SER A 100 -11.84 13.18 -10.42
CA SER A 100 -12.05 14.62 -10.25
C SER A 100 -13.47 14.93 -10.71
N THR A 101 -14.41 14.84 -9.79
CA THR A 101 -15.77 15.38 -9.97
C THR A 101 -16.23 15.92 -8.62
N GLY A 102 -16.51 17.22 -8.57
CA GLY A 102 -17.13 17.93 -7.44
C GLY A 102 -16.24 19.01 -6.87
#